data_AF-A0A9E6AUC7-F1
#
_entry.id   AF-A0A9E6AUC7-F1
#
_cell.length_a   1.000
_cell.length_b   1.000
_cell.length_c   1.000
_cell.angle_alpha   90.00
_cell.angle_beta   90.00
_cell.angle_gamma   90.00
#
_symmetry.space_group_name_H-M   'P 1'
#
loop_
_entity.id
_entity.type
_entity.pdbx_description
1 polymer ?
#
loop_
_entity_poly.entity_id
_entity_poly.type
_entity_poly.pdbx_seq_one_letter_code
_entity_poly.pdbx_strand_id
1 'polypeptide(L)'
;MGNQNTYIDVDLSGADDDSIRIATAGVEDFILSNGHIHMPNSNNSVYIGNAAGVGSNECGNVAVGGFTLRNVATNGRLNTAVGYSTLDKNTTGKNNTGVGSYSLANNIVGERNNGLGTRAGYGSLGGSTGTDNNYI
;
A
#
# COMPACT_ATOMS: atom_id res chain seq x y z
N MET A 1 1.47 -26.46 -31.67
CA MET A 1 1.64 -25.32 -30.75
C MET A 1 0.65 -25.55 -29.62
N GLY A 2 1.11 -26.05 -28.48
CA GLY A 2 0.25 -26.44 -27.34
C GLY A 2 -0.30 -25.21 -26.62
N ASN A 3 -1.48 -25.35 -26.01
CA ASN A 3 -2.24 -24.28 -25.37
C ASN A 3 -1.48 -23.60 -24.20
N GLN A 4 -1.66 -22.28 -24.05
CA GLN A 4 -1.06 -21.46 -22.98
C GLN A 4 -2.15 -20.92 -22.06
N ASN A 5 -2.98 -21.78 -21.47
CA ASN A 5 -4.15 -21.27 -20.77
C ASN A 5 -3.87 -21.08 -19.28
N THR A 6 -3.94 -19.83 -18.83
CA THR A 6 -4.10 -19.45 -17.42
C THR A 6 -5.61 -19.40 -17.10
N TYR A 7 -6.07 -19.92 -15.95
CA TYR A 7 -7.51 -19.93 -15.57
C TYR A 7 -7.71 -19.68 -14.08
N ILE A 8 -8.80 -18.97 -13.78
CA ILE A 8 -9.19 -18.48 -12.47
C ILE A 8 -10.71 -18.18 -12.43
N ASP A 9 -11.41 -18.31 -11.28
CA ASP A 9 -12.90 -18.34 -11.19
C ASP A 9 -13.46 -18.41 -9.75
N VAL A 10 -14.67 -17.85 -9.46
CA VAL A 10 -15.34 -17.42 -8.17
C VAL A 10 -16.43 -16.35 -8.39
N ASP A 11 -17.67 -16.82 -8.59
CA ASP A 11 -18.97 -16.21 -8.86
C ASP A 11 -19.13 -15.42 -10.17
N LEU A 12 -20.16 -15.85 -10.92
CA LEU A 12 -20.57 -15.37 -12.23
C LEU A 12 -21.95 -14.70 -12.18
N SER A 13 -22.57 -14.56 -11.00
CA SER A 13 -23.91 -14.00 -10.84
C SER A 13 -23.92 -12.67 -10.06
N GLY A 14 -24.58 -11.67 -10.64
CA GLY A 14 -24.38 -10.26 -10.29
C GLY A 14 -25.20 -9.72 -9.11
N ALA A 15 -25.24 -10.38 -7.95
CA ALA A 15 -25.88 -9.78 -6.77
C ALA A 15 -25.20 -10.04 -5.41
N ASP A 16 -24.19 -10.90 -5.36
CA ASP A 16 -23.42 -11.27 -4.17
C ASP A 16 -21.92 -11.11 -4.49
N ASP A 17 -21.20 -10.32 -3.68
CA ASP A 17 -19.75 -10.11 -3.83
C ASP A 17 -18.97 -11.37 -3.37
N ASP A 18 -19.05 -12.47 -4.14
CA ASP A 18 -18.22 -13.65 -3.92
C ASP A 18 -16.94 -13.53 -4.75
N SER A 19 -15.87 -13.09 -4.09
CA SER A 19 -14.62 -12.66 -4.73
C SER A 19 -13.87 -13.78 -5.45
N ILE A 20 -13.36 -13.48 -6.66
CA ILE A 20 -12.26 -14.24 -7.28
C ILE A 20 -11.19 -13.45 -8.00
N ARG A 21 -10.01 -14.08 -8.17
CA ARG A 21 -8.80 -13.37 -8.58
C ARG A 21 -7.89 -14.08 -9.56
N ILE A 22 -7.72 -13.41 -10.70
CA ILE A 22 -7.35 -13.92 -12.02
C ILE A 22 -5.93 -13.48 -12.49
N ALA A 23 -5.19 -14.35 -13.19
CA ALA A 23 -3.77 -14.45 -13.59
C ALA A 23 -3.41 -14.27 -15.11
N THR A 24 -2.12 -14.38 -15.52
CA THR A 24 -1.67 -14.28 -16.95
C THR A 24 -0.47 -15.16 -17.42
N ALA A 25 -0.33 -15.23 -18.76
CA ALA A 25 0.50 -16.11 -19.59
C ALA A 25 2.00 -15.73 -19.65
N GLY A 26 2.74 -16.06 -18.59
CA GLY A 26 4.21 -16.08 -18.59
C GLY A 26 4.90 -15.06 -17.69
N VAL A 27 4.15 -14.18 -17.04
CA VAL A 27 4.65 -13.35 -15.92
C VAL A 27 3.82 -13.72 -14.69
N GLU A 28 4.48 -14.21 -13.66
CA GLU A 28 3.84 -14.53 -12.38
C GLU A 28 3.48 -13.19 -11.70
N ASP A 29 2.21 -12.97 -11.37
CA ASP A 29 1.73 -11.80 -10.59
C ASP A 29 1.43 -12.16 -9.12
N PHE A 30 1.22 -13.46 -8.85
CA PHE A 30 0.90 -14.01 -7.54
C PHE A 30 1.46 -15.43 -7.44
N ILE A 31 2.39 -15.66 -6.51
CA ILE A 31 3.07 -16.94 -6.31
C ILE A 31 2.76 -17.48 -4.92
N LEU A 32 2.24 -18.71 -4.84
CA LEU A 32 2.26 -19.51 -3.63
C LEU A 32 3.38 -20.53 -3.74
N SER A 33 4.45 -20.34 -2.97
CA SER A 33 5.58 -21.26 -2.94
C SER A 33 6.16 -21.35 -1.54
N ASN A 34 6.63 -22.55 -1.16
CA ASN A 34 7.31 -22.79 0.13
C ASN A 34 6.53 -22.31 1.37
N GLY A 35 5.19 -22.37 1.34
CA GLY A 35 4.33 -21.96 2.46
C GLY A 35 4.16 -20.45 2.63
N HIS A 36 4.61 -19.64 1.67
CA HIS A 36 4.47 -18.18 1.68
C HIS A 36 3.71 -17.69 0.43
N ILE A 37 3.02 -16.56 0.58
CA ILE A 37 2.31 -15.85 -0.49
C ILE A 37 3.19 -14.67 -0.94
N HIS A 38 3.78 -14.74 -2.14
CA HIS A 38 4.63 -13.67 -2.69
C HIS A 38 3.98 -12.99 -3.90
N MET A 39 4.06 -11.67 -3.93
CA MET A 39 3.69 -10.83 -5.08
C MET A 39 4.99 -10.49 -5.84
N PRO A 40 5.41 -11.31 -6.83
CA PRO A 40 6.54 -10.97 -7.71
C PRO A 40 6.31 -9.62 -8.41
N ASN A 41 7.39 -8.91 -8.76
CA ASN A 41 7.35 -7.59 -9.42
C ASN A 41 6.62 -6.49 -8.61
N SER A 42 6.29 -6.72 -7.35
CA SER A 42 5.72 -5.71 -6.42
C SER A 42 6.73 -4.66 -5.96
N ASN A 43 7.97 -4.69 -6.48
CA ASN A 43 9.05 -3.86 -5.97
C ASN A 43 9.22 -4.07 -4.44
N ASN A 44 9.10 -5.29 -3.92
CA ASN A 44 9.15 -5.59 -2.47
C ASN A 44 8.09 -4.85 -1.63
N SER A 45 6.99 -4.39 -2.23
CA SER A 45 5.90 -3.71 -1.51
C SER A 45 4.72 -4.65 -1.26
N VAL A 46 3.93 -4.39 -0.22
CA VAL A 46 2.69 -5.10 0.12
C VAL A 46 1.53 -4.11 0.10
N TYR A 47 0.59 -4.26 -0.82
CA TYR A 47 -0.59 -3.40 -0.93
C TYR A 47 -1.89 -4.20 -0.80
N ILE A 48 -2.69 -3.88 0.22
CA ILE A 48 -3.95 -4.57 0.54
C ILE A 48 -5.02 -3.51 0.80
N GLY A 49 -6.07 -3.48 -0.03
CA GLY A 49 -7.20 -2.56 0.10
C GLY A 49 -7.45 -1.74 -1.18
N ASN A 50 -8.66 -1.18 -1.29
CA ASN A 50 -9.02 -0.32 -2.42
C ASN A 50 -8.07 0.89 -2.49
N ALA A 51 -7.47 1.12 -3.66
CA ALA A 51 -6.51 2.19 -3.92
C ALA A 51 -5.23 2.19 -3.05
N ALA A 52 -4.88 1.08 -2.38
CA ALA A 52 -3.63 0.99 -1.63
C ALA A 52 -2.41 1.04 -2.58
N GLY A 53 -1.50 2.01 -2.37
CA GLY A 53 -0.23 2.09 -3.13
C GLY A 53 -0.37 2.51 -4.61
N VAL A 54 -1.52 3.06 -5.02
CA VAL A 54 -1.72 3.54 -6.40
C VAL A 54 -0.66 4.60 -6.74
N GLY A 55 0.02 4.44 -7.88
CA GLY A 55 1.05 5.37 -8.34
C GLY A 55 2.45 5.16 -7.75
N SER A 56 2.63 4.17 -6.86
CA SER A 56 3.97 3.85 -6.34
C SER A 56 4.82 3.21 -7.44
N ASN A 57 5.93 3.85 -7.79
CA ASN A 57 6.85 3.37 -8.82
C ASN A 57 8.13 2.75 -8.22
N GLU A 58 8.23 2.64 -6.89
CA GLU A 58 9.44 2.26 -6.15
C GLU A 58 9.16 1.38 -4.91
N CYS A 59 10.24 0.82 -4.35
CA CYS A 59 10.24 -0.40 -3.57
C CYS A 59 10.07 -0.28 -2.03
N GLY A 60 9.45 -1.28 -1.41
CA GLY A 60 9.55 -1.56 0.03
C GLY A 60 8.49 -0.90 0.92
N ASN A 61 7.32 -0.55 0.38
CA ASN A 61 6.23 0.00 1.17
C ASN A 61 5.27 -1.09 1.66
N VAL A 62 4.71 -0.95 2.85
CA VAL A 62 3.59 -1.77 3.33
C VAL A 62 2.38 -0.86 3.46
N ALA A 63 1.32 -1.10 2.68
CA ALA A 63 0.06 -0.37 2.75
C ALA A 63 -1.11 -1.36 2.94
N VAL A 64 -1.79 -1.27 4.08
CA VAL A 64 -2.92 -2.13 4.43
C VAL A 64 -4.09 -1.25 4.88
N GLY A 65 -5.11 -1.13 4.04
CA GLY A 65 -6.27 -0.27 4.25
C GLY A 65 -6.73 0.40 2.96
N GLY A 66 -7.98 0.85 2.94
CA GLY A 66 -8.47 1.66 1.82
C GLY A 66 -7.77 3.02 1.77
N PHE A 67 -7.43 3.47 0.57
CA PHE A 67 -6.87 4.80 0.29
C PHE A 67 -5.55 5.10 1.03
N THR A 68 -4.75 4.09 1.38
CA THR A 68 -3.41 4.27 1.96
C THR A 68 -2.35 4.48 0.87
N LEU A 69 -1.38 5.38 1.10
CA LEU A 69 -0.25 5.60 0.20
C LEU A 69 -0.66 5.87 -1.28
N ARG A 70 -1.74 6.64 -1.52
CA ARG A 70 -2.28 6.89 -2.87
C ARG A 70 -1.49 7.86 -3.74
N ASN A 71 -0.66 8.69 -3.13
CA ASN A 71 0.04 9.78 -3.83
C ASN A 71 1.56 9.65 -3.74
N VAL A 72 2.06 8.45 -3.42
CA VAL A 72 3.48 8.20 -3.24
C VAL A 72 4.16 8.28 -4.60
N ALA A 73 4.88 9.39 -4.82
CA ALA A 73 5.59 9.68 -6.05
C ALA A 73 6.95 8.96 -6.10
N THR A 74 7.61 9.04 -7.26
CA THR A 74 9.02 8.63 -7.45
C THR A 74 9.85 9.24 -6.31
N ASN A 75 10.52 8.41 -5.50
CA ASN A 75 11.19 8.67 -4.21
C ASN A 75 10.45 8.32 -2.90
N GLY A 76 9.14 8.05 -2.87
CA GLY A 76 8.45 7.67 -1.63
C GLY A 76 8.57 6.16 -1.32
N ARG A 77 9.58 5.77 -0.53
CA ARG A 77 9.92 4.36 -0.25
C ARG A 77 10.02 4.05 1.24
N LEU A 78 9.92 2.77 1.58
CA LEU A 78 10.11 2.25 2.94
C LEU A 78 9.08 2.79 3.95
N ASN A 79 7.85 3.07 3.52
CA ASN A 79 6.78 3.51 4.39
C ASN A 79 5.90 2.33 4.82
N THR A 80 5.51 2.30 6.09
CA THR A 80 4.48 1.39 6.62
C THR A 80 3.22 2.20 6.90
N ALA A 81 2.10 1.86 6.26
CA ALA A 81 0.81 2.53 6.37
C ALA A 81 -0.29 1.50 6.64
N VAL A 82 -0.83 1.45 7.85
CA VAL A 82 -1.88 0.49 8.23
C VAL A 82 -3.09 1.24 8.77
N GLY A 83 -4.26 1.11 8.13
CA GLY A 83 -5.51 1.79 8.48
C GLY A 83 -6.02 2.70 7.37
N TYR A 84 -7.29 3.11 7.40
CA TYR A 84 -7.91 3.90 6.34
C TYR A 84 -7.23 5.28 6.15
N SER A 85 -6.91 5.65 4.90
CA SER A 85 -6.26 6.93 4.53
C SER A 85 -4.99 7.28 5.33
N THR A 86 -4.26 6.26 5.75
CA THR A 86 -2.95 6.42 6.42
C THR A 86 -1.89 6.81 5.40
N LEU A 87 -1.07 7.83 5.72
CA LEU A 87 -0.05 8.38 4.82
C LEU A 87 -0.56 8.75 3.41
N ASP A 88 -1.84 9.13 3.30
CA ASP A 88 -2.54 9.36 2.02
C ASP A 88 -1.86 10.40 1.11
N LYS A 89 -1.41 11.52 1.69
CA LYS A 89 -0.75 12.61 0.94
C LYS A 89 0.78 12.51 0.91
N ASN A 90 1.36 11.38 1.32
CA ASN A 90 2.81 11.20 1.25
C ASN A 90 3.23 11.16 -0.22
N THR A 91 4.05 12.11 -0.64
CA THR A 91 4.54 12.21 -2.03
C THR A 91 5.98 11.77 -2.16
N THR A 92 6.91 12.28 -1.33
CA THR A 92 8.34 11.89 -1.41
C THR A 92 8.92 11.45 -0.07
N GLY A 93 8.11 11.40 0.99
CA GLY A 93 8.57 11.01 2.32
C GLY A 93 8.99 9.54 2.38
N LYS A 94 10.03 9.25 3.16
CA LYS A 94 10.61 7.91 3.31
C LYS A 94 10.62 7.47 4.77
N ASN A 95 10.62 6.16 5.00
CA ASN A 95 10.79 5.58 6.34
C ASN A 95 9.72 6.02 7.36
N ASN A 96 8.50 6.33 6.93
CA ASN A 96 7.44 6.68 7.88
C ASN A 96 6.65 5.44 8.30
N THR A 97 6.25 5.38 9.57
CA THR A 97 5.38 4.34 10.11
C THR A 97 4.08 4.98 10.58
N GLY A 98 3.02 4.87 9.79
CA GLY A 98 1.66 5.24 10.17
C GLY A 98 0.83 3.98 10.48
N VAL A 99 0.25 3.92 11.67
CA VAL A 99 -0.69 2.87 12.08
C VAL A 99 -1.90 3.52 12.75
N GLY A 100 -3.08 3.35 12.18
CA GLY A 100 -4.34 3.97 12.63
C GLY A 100 -4.98 4.86 11.57
N SER A 101 -6.31 4.93 11.56
CA SER A 101 -7.02 5.70 10.52
C SER A 101 -6.60 7.16 10.49
N TYR A 102 -6.25 7.65 9.32
CA TYR A 102 -5.70 8.98 9.07
C TYR A 102 -4.39 9.31 9.80
N SER A 103 -3.66 8.30 10.31
CA SER A 103 -2.34 8.53 10.87
C SER A 103 -1.40 9.08 9.79
N LEU A 104 -0.72 10.19 10.09
CA LEU A 104 0.18 10.90 9.19
C LEU A 104 -0.44 11.25 7.81
N ALA A 105 -1.77 11.34 7.71
CA ALA A 105 -2.46 11.47 6.41
C ALA A 105 -2.03 12.70 5.59
N ASN A 106 -1.58 13.76 6.27
CA ASN A 106 -1.10 15.01 5.66
C ASN A 106 0.44 15.11 5.59
N ASN A 107 1.19 14.05 5.91
CA ASN A 107 2.64 14.06 5.72
C ASN A 107 2.95 14.03 4.21
N ILE A 108 3.61 15.06 3.67
CA ILE A 108 3.92 15.19 2.23
C ILE A 108 5.35 14.74 1.92
N VAL A 109 6.34 15.31 2.61
CA VAL A 109 7.79 15.07 2.36
C VAL A 109 8.57 14.61 3.59
N GLY A 110 7.96 14.60 4.78
CA GLY A 110 8.62 14.25 6.02
C GLY A 110 9.11 12.79 6.03
N GLU A 111 10.28 12.57 6.61
CA GLU A 111 10.94 11.27 6.72
C GLU A 111 11.03 10.79 8.18
N ARG A 112 11.05 9.47 8.40
CA ARG A 112 11.26 8.87 9.73
C ARG A 112 10.24 9.29 10.81
N ASN A 113 9.00 9.55 10.41
CA ASN A 113 7.94 9.84 11.38
C ASN A 113 7.21 8.57 11.80
N ASN A 114 6.94 8.45 13.10
CA ASN A 114 6.07 7.42 13.66
C ASN A 114 4.75 8.06 14.06
N GLY A 115 3.64 7.55 13.54
CA GLY A 115 2.29 7.95 13.89
C GLY A 115 1.47 6.73 14.27
N LEU A 116 1.23 6.55 15.56
CA LEU A 116 0.49 5.41 16.10
C LEU A 116 -0.82 5.92 16.70
N GLY A 117 -1.95 5.41 16.24
CA GLY A 117 -3.28 5.85 16.66
C GLY A 117 -4.04 6.62 15.58
N THR A 118 -5.37 6.67 15.74
CA THR A 118 -6.26 7.39 14.84
C THR A 118 -5.93 8.88 14.85
N ARG A 119 -5.66 9.45 13.68
CA ARG A 119 -5.25 10.85 13.48
C ARG A 119 -3.95 11.25 14.20
N ALA A 120 -3.10 10.29 14.59
CA ALA A 120 -1.77 10.59 15.08
C ALA A 120 -0.99 11.36 14.02
N GLY A 121 -0.50 12.56 14.39
CA GLY A 121 0.17 13.46 13.47
C GLY A 121 -0.69 14.03 12.32
N TYR A 122 -2.03 13.90 12.39
CA TYR A 122 -2.95 14.35 11.33
C TYR A 122 -2.91 15.87 11.13
N GLY A 123 -2.82 16.63 12.24
CA GLY A 123 -2.84 18.09 12.25
C GLY A 123 -1.46 18.75 12.34
N SER A 124 -0.40 18.00 12.63
CA SER A 124 0.93 18.56 12.91
C SER A 124 1.73 18.91 11.66
N LEU A 125 1.25 18.60 10.45
CA LEU A 125 1.90 18.99 9.19
C LEU A 125 0.87 19.63 8.26
N GLY A 126 0.55 20.90 8.51
CA GLY A 126 0.05 21.79 7.46
C GLY A 126 1.14 21.98 6.42
N GLY A 127 1.32 20.98 5.55
CA GLY A 127 2.32 20.97 4.47
C GLY A 127 3.78 20.73 4.88
N SER A 128 4.07 20.29 6.10
CA SER A 128 5.39 20.48 6.70
C SER A 128 6.33 19.26 6.66
N THR A 129 7.60 19.61 6.61
CA THR A 129 8.85 18.85 6.46
C THR A 129 9.32 18.16 7.75
N GLY A 130 8.41 17.78 8.66
CA GLY A 130 8.79 17.22 9.95
C GLY A 130 9.53 15.90 9.74
N THR A 131 10.79 15.83 10.16
CA THR A 131 11.58 14.58 10.18
C THR A 131 11.75 14.11 11.62
N ASP A 132 11.82 12.79 11.82
CA ASP A 132 12.15 12.17 13.11
C ASP A 132 11.13 12.44 14.25
N ASN A 133 9.84 12.60 13.94
CA ASN A 133 8.81 12.79 14.97
C ASN A 133 8.19 11.48 15.45
N ASN A 134 7.71 11.47 16.70
CA ASN A 134 6.95 10.38 17.27
C ASN A 134 5.59 10.90 17.78
N TYR A 135 4.51 10.54 17.09
CA TYR A 135 3.13 10.82 17.45
C TYR A 135 2.48 9.51 17.91
N ILE A 136 2.00 9.46 19.15
CA ILE A 136 1.35 8.30 19.78
C ILE A 136 -0.04 8.73 20.27
#